data_AF-A0ABC9W3I2-F1
#
_entry.id   AF-A0ABC9W3I2-F1
#
_cell.length_a   1.000
_cell.length_b   1.000
_cell.length_c   1.000
_cell.angle_alpha   90.00
_cell.angle_beta   90.00
_cell.angle_gamma   90.00
#
_symmetry.space_group_name_H-M   'P 1'
#
loop_
_entity.id
_entity.type
_entity.pdbx_description
1 polymer ?
#
loop_
_entity_poly.entity_id
_entity_poly.type
_entity_poly.pdbx_seq_one_letter_code
_entity_poly.pdbx_strand_id
1 'polypeptide(L)'
;MVKKEEEDFEEKKSIKKRIKELKVLDPKIAQNLSIFLGSFRVPYEEIKVMILEVDETQLSESMIQNLIKHLPEQEQLNALSKFKSEYNNLSEPEQFGVVMSNVKRLRPRLSAILFKLQFEEQVNNIKPDIMAVSAACEEIKKSKSFSKLLELVLLMGNYMNAGSRNAQTFGYNLSSLCKLKDTKSADQKTTLLHFLVEVCEESYQDVLNFVEDFQHLDKASKVSAENLEKSLKHMERQLQQLEKDLQTFPIPEDKHDKFVAKMSISFGVFFKKKTNQK
;
A
#
# COMPACT_ATOMS: atom_id res chain seq x y z
N MET A 1 -38.61 -28.32 46.69
CA MET A 1 -37.75 -27.11 46.78
C MET A 1 -36.25 -27.47 46.80
N VAL A 2 -35.83 -28.53 47.50
CA VAL A 2 -34.41 -28.93 47.60
C VAL A 2 -33.73 -29.29 46.26
N LYS A 3 -34.38 -30.07 45.37
CA LYS A 3 -33.79 -30.46 44.06
C LYS A 3 -33.52 -29.29 43.10
N LYS A 4 -34.29 -28.20 43.21
CA LYS A 4 -34.18 -27.04 42.31
C LYS A 4 -33.06 -26.09 42.74
N GLU A 5 -32.70 -26.12 44.02
CA GLU A 5 -31.55 -25.40 44.58
C GLU A 5 -30.24 -26.15 44.31
N GLU A 6 -30.26 -27.48 44.27
CA GLU A 6 -29.09 -28.29 43.86
C GLU A 6 -28.77 -28.14 42.37
N GLU A 7 -29.78 -28.15 41.49
CA GLU A 7 -29.61 -27.87 40.05
C GLU A 7 -29.11 -26.44 39.78
N ASP A 8 -29.64 -25.42 40.47
CA ASP A 8 -29.19 -24.02 40.33
C ASP A 8 -27.80 -23.80 40.95
N PHE A 9 -27.38 -24.62 41.92
CA PHE A 9 -26.03 -24.62 42.48
C PHE A 9 -25.02 -25.38 41.61
N GLU A 10 -25.44 -26.45 40.92
CA GLU A 10 -24.65 -27.14 39.88
C GLU A 10 -24.56 -26.33 38.59
N GLU A 11 -25.61 -25.62 38.17
CA GLU A 11 -25.57 -24.64 37.08
C GLU A 11 -24.68 -23.44 37.44
N LYS A 12 -24.77 -22.89 38.67
CA LYS A 12 -23.82 -21.83 39.10
C LYS A 12 -22.39 -22.34 39.29
N LYS A 13 -22.17 -23.61 39.67
CA LYS A 13 -20.82 -24.23 39.70
C LYS A 13 -20.27 -24.52 38.29
N SER A 14 -21.13 -24.85 37.33
CA SER A 14 -20.73 -25.11 35.94
C SER A 14 -20.66 -23.84 35.08
N ILE A 15 -21.35 -22.75 35.44
CA ILE A 15 -21.18 -21.40 34.87
C ILE A 15 -19.96 -20.69 35.50
N LYS A 16 -19.60 -21.03 36.74
CA LYS A 16 -18.21 -20.92 37.24
C LYS A 16 -17.27 -21.95 36.58
N LYS A 17 -17.46 -22.25 35.28
CA LYS A 17 -16.43 -22.82 34.41
C LYS A 17 -15.26 -21.83 34.39
N ARG A 18 -14.39 -22.00 35.40
CA ARG A 18 -13.06 -21.42 35.60
C ARG A 18 -12.85 -20.13 34.80
N ILE A 19 -13.16 -18.97 35.39
CA ILE A 19 -12.44 -17.75 35.01
C ILE A 19 -10.99 -18.04 35.41
N LYS A 20 -10.21 -18.52 34.44
CA LYS A 20 -8.80 -18.83 34.66
C LYS A 20 -8.08 -17.49 34.79
N GLU A 21 -7.43 -17.28 35.92
CA GLU A 21 -6.67 -16.07 36.18
C GLU A 21 -5.53 -15.92 35.16
N LEU A 22 -5.27 -14.68 34.73
CA LEU A 22 -4.15 -14.36 33.87
C LEU A 22 -2.86 -14.54 34.66
N LYS A 23 -1.90 -15.27 34.10
CA LYS A 23 -0.59 -15.52 34.70
C LYS A 23 0.50 -14.58 34.17
N VAL A 24 0.41 -14.20 32.90
CA VAL A 24 1.47 -13.44 32.19
C VAL A 24 0.93 -12.22 31.46
N LEU A 25 -0.18 -12.37 30.72
CA LEU A 25 -0.69 -11.30 29.89
C LEU A 25 -1.35 -10.21 30.73
N ASP A 26 -1.20 -8.95 30.31
CA ASP A 26 -1.98 -7.88 30.89
C ASP A 26 -3.47 -8.01 30.49
N PRO A 27 -4.40 -7.50 31.31
CA PRO A 27 -5.83 -7.63 31.06
C PRO A 27 -6.28 -7.07 29.70
N LYS A 28 -5.62 -6.02 29.19
CA LYS A 28 -6.03 -5.35 27.94
C LYS A 28 -5.62 -6.17 26.72
N ILE A 29 -4.39 -6.69 26.67
CA ILE A 29 -3.94 -7.60 25.60
C ILE A 29 -4.76 -8.88 25.65
N ALA A 30 -4.97 -9.47 26.83
CA ALA A 30 -5.79 -10.67 26.99
C ALA A 30 -7.23 -10.48 26.49
N GLN A 31 -7.86 -9.35 26.82
CA GLN A 31 -9.21 -9.01 26.36
C GLN A 31 -9.26 -8.85 24.84
N ASN A 32 -8.33 -8.11 24.25
CA ASN A 32 -8.28 -7.91 22.79
C ASN A 32 -8.07 -9.22 22.04
N LEU A 33 -7.18 -10.09 22.53
CA LEU A 33 -6.98 -11.42 21.96
C LEU A 33 -8.22 -12.27 22.11
N SER A 34 -8.88 -12.27 23.26
CA SER A 34 -10.12 -13.05 23.46
C SER A 34 -11.23 -12.61 22.49
N ILE A 35 -11.38 -11.29 22.25
CA ILE A 35 -12.33 -10.78 21.24
C ILE A 35 -11.98 -11.27 19.83
N PHE A 36 -10.69 -11.20 19.46
CA PHE A 36 -10.21 -11.66 18.16
C PHE A 36 -10.38 -13.18 17.96
N LEU A 37 -10.01 -13.98 18.97
CA LEU A 37 -10.12 -15.45 18.91
C LEU A 37 -11.59 -15.90 18.88
N GLY A 38 -12.45 -15.22 19.63
CA GLY A 38 -13.89 -15.49 19.66
C GLY A 38 -14.62 -15.22 18.34
N SER A 39 -14.11 -14.28 17.53
CA SER A 39 -14.65 -14.01 16.19
C SER A 39 -14.08 -14.94 15.13
N PHE A 40 -12.82 -15.37 15.27
CA PHE A 40 -12.15 -16.22 14.30
C PHE A 40 -12.55 -17.71 14.43
N ARG A 41 -12.77 -18.22 15.65
CA ARG A 41 -13.26 -19.59 15.95
C ARG A 41 -12.48 -20.74 15.27
N VAL A 42 -11.18 -20.54 15.04
CA VAL A 42 -10.29 -21.57 14.50
C VAL A 42 -9.39 -22.10 15.63
N PRO A 43 -9.11 -23.42 15.70
CA PRO A 43 -8.14 -24.00 16.62
C PRO A 43 -6.76 -23.32 16.52
N TYR A 44 -6.13 -22.98 17.65
CA TYR A 44 -4.86 -22.22 17.64
C TYR A 44 -3.72 -22.94 16.91
N GLU A 45 -3.70 -24.28 16.95
CA GLU A 45 -2.72 -25.07 16.21
C GLU A 45 -2.93 -24.94 14.69
N GLU A 46 -4.18 -24.82 14.25
CA GLU A 46 -4.50 -24.60 12.84
C GLU A 46 -4.06 -23.19 12.40
N ILE A 47 -4.25 -22.16 13.25
CA ILE A 47 -3.72 -20.81 13.01
C ILE A 47 -2.19 -20.87 12.84
N LYS A 48 -1.50 -21.62 13.70
CA LYS A 48 -0.05 -21.82 13.60
C LYS A 48 0.32 -22.49 12.28
N VAL A 49 -0.37 -23.55 11.89
CA VAL A 49 -0.12 -24.24 10.61
C VAL A 49 -0.35 -23.31 9.42
N MET A 50 -1.44 -22.54 9.39
CA MET A 50 -1.71 -21.55 8.34
C MET A 50 -0.55 -20.55 8.20
N ILE A 51 -0.02 -20.04 9.32
CA ILE A 51 1.13 -19.11 9.34
C ILE A 51 2.43 -19.78 8.87
N LEU A 52 2.68 -21.04 9.27
CA LEU A 52 3.87 -21.79 8.88
C LEU A 52 3.87 -22.14 7.38
N GLU A 53 2.70 -22.54 6.87
CA GLU A 53 2.52 -22.93 5.46
C GLU A 53 2.36 -21.74 4.50
N VAL A 54 2.07 -20.55 5.05
CA VAL A 54 1.70 -19.36 4.26
C VAL A 54 0.50 -19.68 3.38
N ASP A 55 -0.59 -20.14 4.01
CA ASP A 55 -1.81 -20.53 3.32
C ASP A 55 -2.64 -19.30 2.91
N GLU A 56 -2.43 -18.85 1.68
CA GLU A 56 -3.11 -17.69 1.08
C GLU A 56 -4.63 -17.89 0.91
N THR A 57 -5.15 -19.12 1.03
CA THR A 57 -6.59 -19.39 0.90
C THR A 57 -7.34 -19.14 2.21
N GLN A 58 -6.66 -19.27 3.34
CA GLN A 58 -7.22 -19.12 4.68
C GLN A 58 -6.80 -17.80 5.33
N LEU A 59 -5.60 -17.30 5.00
CA LEU A 59 -5.06 -16.07 5.57
C LEU A 59 -5.59 -14.84 4.83
N SER A 60 -6.44 -14.06 5.50
CA SER A 60 -6.85 -12.74 5.01
C SER A 60 -5.94 -11.63 5.52
N GLU A 61 -5.86 -10.52 4.77
CA GLU A 61 -5.12 -9.32 5.17
C GLU A 61 -5.58 -8.81 6.54
N SER A 62 -6.89 -8.68 6.74
CA SER A 62 -7.47 -8.23 8.01
C SER A 62 -7.13 -9.15 9.18
N MET A 63 -7.05 -10.46 8.94
CA MET A 63 -6.66 -11.42 9.97
C MET A 63 -5.20 -11.18 10.38
N ILE A 64 -4.28 -11.07 9.42
CA ILE A 64 -2.86 -10.85 9.73
C ILE A 64 -2.63 -9.49 10.40
N GLN A 65 -3.31 -8.42 9.96
CA GLN A 65 -3.23 -7.11 10.60
C GLN A 65 -3.69 -7.17 12.06
N ASN A 66 -4.82 -7.82 12.34
CA ASN A 66 -5.33 -7.98 13.70
C ASN A 66 -4.39 -8.84 14.55
N LEU A 67 -3.82 -9.91 13.97
CA LEU A 67 -2.80 -10.72 14.64
C LEU A 67 -1.60 -9.86 15.03
N ILE A 68 -1.02 -9.10 14.10
CA ILE A 68 0.14 -8.23 14.39
C ILE A 68 -0.19 -7.19 15.46
N LYS A 69 -1.38 -6.58 15.39
CA LYS A 69 -1.83 -5.53 16.31
C LYS A 69 -2.05 -6.02 17.74
N HIS A 70 -2.53 -7.26 17.89
CA HIS A 70 -2.93 -7.83 19.18
C HIS A 70 -1.95 -8.90 19.69
N LEU A 71 -0.89 -9.20 18.95
CA LEU A 71 0.12 -10.16 19.36
C LEU A 71 0.81 -9.69 20.65
N PRO A 72 0.97 -10.57 21.66
CA PRO A 72 1.79 -10.26 22.82
C PRO A 72 3.22 -9.88 22.44
N GLU A 73 3.91 -9.18 23.34
CA GLU A 73 5.33 -8.87 23.15
C GLU A 73 6.18 -10.14 23.21
N GLN A 74 7.35 -10.12 22.57
CA GLN A 74 8.21 -11.31 22.50
C GLN A 74 8.60 -11.82 23.90
N GLU A 75 8.78 -10.92 24.85
CA GLU A 75 9.05 -11.26 26.26
C GLU A 75 7.89 -12.01 26.91
N GLN A 76 6.65 -11.59 26.65
CA GLN A 76 5.44 -12.25 27.13
C GLN A 76 5.26 -13.62 26.49
N LEU A 77 5.51 -13.75 25.18
CA LEU A 77 5.50 -15.05 24.48
C LEU A 77 6.56 -16.00 25.05
N ASN A 78 7.76 -15.50 25.35
CA ASN A 78 8.82 -16.28 25.97
C ASN A 78 8.44 -16.73 27.39
N ALA A 79 7.79 -15.87 28.18
CA ALA A 79 7.29 -16.23 29.50
C ALA A 79 6.18 -17.29 29.41
N LEU A 80 5.23 -17.12 28.49
CA LEU A 80 4.15 -18.09 28.23
C LEU A 80 4.69 -19.46 27.81
N SER A 81 5.76 -19.52 27.02
CA SER A 81 6.37 -20.78 26.58
C SER A 81 6.78 -21.73 27.71
N LYS A 82 7.00 -21.20 28.93
CA LYS A 82 7.34 -21.97 30.14
C LYS A 82 6.15 -22.69 30.76
N PHE A 83 4.92 -22.26 30.45
CA PHE A 83 3.67 -22.81 31.00
C PHE A 83 3.07 -23.94 30.15
N LYS A 84 3.85 -24.56 29.24
CA LYS A 84 3.38 -25.67 28.39
C LYS A 84 2.80 -26.85 29.18
N SER A 85 3.37 -27.18 30.33
CA SER A 85 2.88 -28.25 31.22
C SER A 85 1.52 -27.92 31.85
N GLU A 86 1.18 -26.64 31.97
CA GLU A 86 -0.05 -26.14 32.58
C GLU A 86 -1.05 -25.60 31.54
N TYR A 87 -0.89 -25.94 30.25
CA TYR A 87 -1.68 -25.41 29.14
C TYR A 87 -3.20 -25.44 29.40
N ASN A 88 -3.71 -26.57 29.91
CA ASN A 88 -5.14 -26.74 30.20
C ASN A 88 -5.65 -25.86 31.34
N ASN A 89 -4.76 -25.30 32.15
CA ASN A 89 -5.07 -24.39 33.26
C ASN A 89 -4.93 -22.90 32.90
N LEU A 90 -4.41 -22.57 31.71
CA LEU A 90 -4.27 -21.20 31.21
C LEU A 90 -5.55 -20.65 30.59
N SER A 91 -5.74 -19.34 30.68
CA SER A 91 -6.82 -18.62 29.98
C SER A 91 -6.71 -18.78 28.46
N GLU A 92 -7.81 -18.60 27.74
CA GLU A 92 -7.86 -18.70 26.27
C GLU A 92 -6.77 -17.89 25.53
N PRO A 93 -6.57 -16.57 25.80
CA PRO A 93 -5.53 -15.78 25.15
C PRO A 93 -4.11 -16.24 25.49
N GLU A 94 -3.90 -16.80 26.68
CA GLU A 94 -2.60 -17.35 27.08
C GLU A 94 -2.32 -18.70 26.44
N GLN A 95 -3.35 -19.54 26.27
CA GLN A 95 -3.25 -20.77 25.48
C GLN A 95 -2.83 -20.46 24.04
N PHE A 96 -3.46 -19.48 23.41
CA PHE A 96 -3.05 -18.97 22.10
C PHE A 96 -1.59 -18.50 22.12
N GLY A 97 -1.19 -17.71 23.12
CA GLY A 97 0.19 -17.23 23.26
C GLY A 97 1.21 -18.37 23.44
N VAL A 98 0.87 -19.46 24.14
CA VAL A 98 1.71 -20.66 24.25
C VAL A 98 1.90 -21.31 22.88
N VAL A 99 0.84 -21.49 22.09
CA VAL A 99 0.94 -22.09 20.75
C VAL A 99 1.81 -21.21 19.83
N MET A 100 1.55 -19.91 19.83
CA MET A 100 2.29 -18.93 19.02
C MET A 100 3.75 -18.77 19.45
N SER A 101 4.08 -19.00 20.73
CA SER A 101 5.47 -18.99 21.21
C SER A 101 6.36 -20.05 20.55
N ASN A 102 5.77 -21.10 19.97
CA ASN A 102 6.49 -22.13 19.23
C ASN A 102 6.87 -21.69 17.80
N VAL A 103 6.32 -20.58 17.31
CA VAL A 103 6.61 -20.07 15.97
C VAL A 103 7.85 -19.20 16.02
N LYS A 104 8.95 -19.69 15.45
CA LYS A 104 10.21 -18.92 15.35
C LYS A 104 10.00 -17.70 14.46
N ARG A 105 10.54 -16.56 14.92
CA ARG A 105 10.52 -15.27 14.20
C ARG A 105 9.08 -14.86 13.80
N LEU A 106 8.12 -15.04 14.71
CA LEU A 106 6.69 -14.83 14.46
C LEU A 106 6.36 -13.44 13.89
N ARG A 107 6.87 -12.36 14.51
CA ARG A 107 6.60 -10.99 14.03
C ARG A 107 7.13 -10.74 12.60
N PRO A 108 8.41 -11.00 12.29
CA PRO A 108 8.90 -10.95 10.91
C PRO A 108 8.09 -11.80 9.93
N ARG A 109 7.67 -13.00 10.34
CA ARG A 109 6.85 -13.91 9.53
C ARG A 109 5.50 -13.28 9.19
N LEU A 110 4.77 -12.76 10.19
CA LEU A 110 3.48 -12.10 10.00
C LEU A 110 3.61 -10.85 9.13
N SER A 111 4.62 -10.00 9.36
CA SER A 111 4.86 -8.81 8.54
C SER A 111 5.14 -9.15 7.08
N ALA A 112 5.91 -10.22 6.82
CA ALA A 112 6.19 -10.71 5.47
C ALA A 112 4.95 -11.29 4.79
N ILE A 113 4.12 -12.03 5.53
CA ILE A 113 2.84 -12.54 5.03
C ILE A 113 1.90 -11.39 4.68
N LEU A 114 1.78 -10.39 5.56
CA LEU A 114 0.97 -9.20 5.31
C LEU A 114 1.43 -8.49 4.03
N PHE A 115 2.74 -8.27 3.91
CA PHE A 115 3.31 -7.67 2.72
C PHE A 115 3.00 -8.49 1.47
N LYS A 116 3.10 -9.81 1.53
CA LYS A 116 2.73 -10.70 0.41
C LYS A 116 1.28 -10.56 -0.01
N LEU A 117 0.35 -10.49 0.94
CA LEU A 117 -1.08 -10.34 0.67
C LEU A 117 -1.40 -8.96 0.05
N GLN A 118 -0.69 -7.91 0.46
CA GLN A 118 -0.92 -6.54 -0.01
C GLN A 118 -0.13 -6.19 -1.29
N PHE A 119 0.89 -6.97 -1.66
CA PHE A 119 1.86 -6.57 -2.68
C PHE A 119 1.22 -6.30 -4.04
N GLU A 120 0.32 -7.17 -4.49
CA GLU A 120 -0.34 -7.02 -5.79
C GLU A 120 -1.20 -5.75 -5.84
N GLU A 121 -1.98 -5.50 -4.79
CA GLU A 121 -2.78 -4.28 -4.68
C GLU A 121 -1.90 -3.03 -4.68
N GLN A 122 -0.84 -3.01 -3.88
CA GLN A 122 0.10 -1.88 -3.86
C GLN A 122 0.70 -1.61 -5.25
N VAL A 123 1.09 -2.65 -5.99
CA VAL A 123 1.60 -2.51 -7.35
C VAL A 123 0.52 -1.99 -8.30
N ASN A 124 -0.70 -2.51 -8.20
CA ASN A 124 -1.83 -2.10 -9.04
C ASN A 124 -2.29 -0.66 -8.75
N ASN A 125 -2.04 -0.14 -7.56
CA ASN A 125 -2.31 1.25 -7.20
C ASN A 125 -1.22 2.21 -7.70
N ILE A 126 0.05 1.79 -7.72
CA ILE A 126 1.19 2.64 -8.11
C ILE A 126 1.43 2.66 -9.62
N LYS A 127 1.30 1.51 -10.28
CA LYS A 127 1.66 1.34 -11.70
C LYS A 127 0.87 2.25 -12.65
N PRO A 128 -0.47 2.40 -12.53
CA PRO A 128 -1.24 3.26 -13.42
C PRO A 128 -0.81 4.73 -13.37
N ASP A 129 -0.46 5.23 -12.19
CA ASP A 129 -0.01 6.61 -12.00
C ASP A 129 1.31 6.88 -12.72
N ILE A 130 2.29 5.97 -12.58
CA ILE A 130 3.57 6.05 -13.31
C ILE A 130 3.32 6.02 -14.82
N MET A 131 2.46 5.11 -15.28
CA MET A 131 2.15 4.96 -16.70
C MET A 131 1.45 6.21 -17.25
N ALA A 132 0.50 6.79 -16.51
CA ALA A 132 -0.21 8.00 -16.92
C ALA A 132 0.74 9.19 -17.07
N VAL A 133 1.61 9.42 -16.09
CA VAL A 133 2.61 10.50 -16.17
C VAL A 133 3.59 10.27 -17.30
N SER A 134 4.12 9.05 -17.44
CA SER A 134 5.06 8.72 -18.52
C SER A 134 4.43 8.87 -19.90
N ALA A 135 3.19 8.43 -20.07
CA ALA A 135 2.45 8.57 -21.33
C ALA A 135 2.19 10.05 -21.64
N ALA A 136 1.69 10.83 -20.69
CA ALA A 136 1.43 12.25 -20.88
C ALA A 136 2.70 13.03 -21.24
N CYS A 137 3.84 12.73 -20.62
CA CYS A 137 5.12 13.34 -21.00
C CYS A 137 5.51 13.04 -22.45
N GLU A 138 5.31 11.79 -22.89
CA GLU A 138 5.64 11.37 -24.24
C GLU A 138 4.67 11.95 -25.28
N GLU A 139 3.38 12.02 -24.96
CA GLU A 139 2.33 12.67 -25.75
C GLU A 139 2.65 14.15 -25.99
N ILE A 140 2.94 14.90 -24.92
CA ILE A 140 3.35 16.32 -25.01
C ILE A 140 4.59 16.49 -25.89
N LYS A 141 5.59 15.62 -25.71
CA LYS A 141 6.86 15.70 -26.44
C LYS A 141 6.70 15.35 -27.93
N LYS A 142 5.78 14.45 -28.27
CA LYS A 142 5.57 13.99 -29.66
C LYS A 142 4.53 14.79 -30.43
N SER A 143 3.66 15.54 -29.74
CA SER A 143 2.62 16.33 -30.41
C SER A 143 3.22 17.43 -31.28
N LYS A 144 3.14 17.22 -32.59
CA LYS A 144 3.55 18.21 -33.60
C LYS A 144 2.58 19.38 -33.63
N SER A 145 1.28 19.11 -33.50
CA SER A 145 0.23 20.12 -33.45
C SER A 145 0.41 21.05 -32.25
N PHE A 146 0.68 20.51 -31.05
CA PHE A 146 0.99 21.34 -29.89
C PHE A 146 2.28 22.13 -30.07
N SER A 147 3.33 21.52 -30.63
CA SER A 147 4.58 22.25 -30.94
C SER A 147 4.34 23.44 -31.86
N LYS A 148 3.47 23.29 -32.87
CA LYS A 148 3.10 24.38 -33.78
C LYS A 148 2.27 25.46 -33.08
N LEU A 149 1.37 25.09 -32.18
CA LEU A 149 0.66 26.04 -31.33
C LEU A 149 1.64 26.91 -30.52
N LEU A 150 2.68 26.30 -29.94
CA LEU A 150 3.70 27.03 -29.17
C LEU A 150 4.47 28.03 -30.04
N GLU A 151 4.79 27.68 -31.29
CA GLU A 151 5.41 28.59 -32.26
C GLU A 151 4.51 29.80 -32.57
N LEU A 152 3.21 29.58 -32.78
CA LEU A 152 2.25 30.65 -33.05
C LEU A 152 2.13 31.61 -31.87
N VAL A 153 2.05 31.07 -30.65
CA VAL A 153 2.02 31.89 -29.43
C VAL A 153 3.32 32.68 -29.28
N LEU A 154 4.48 32.08 -29.57
CA LEU A 154 5.76 32.78 -29.55
C LEU A 154 5.80 33.92 -30.57
N LEU A 155 5.31 33.69 -31.79
CA LEU A 155 5.24 34.70 -32.86
C LEU A 155 4.36 35.88 -32.43
N MET A 156 3.14 35.61 -31.97
CA MET A 156 2.22 36.65 -31.49
C MET A 156 2.80 37.42 -30.30
N GLY A 157 3.36 36.69 -29.33
CA GLY A 157 4.01 37.29 -28.16
C GLY A 157 5.16 38.21 -28.53
N ASN A 158 6.03 37.81 -29.46
CA ASN A 158 7.15 38.63 -29.92
C ASN A 158 6.68 39.87 -30.70
N TYR A 159 5.62 39.76 -31.50
CA TYR A 159 5.05 40.89 -32.22
C TYR A 159 4.43 41.92 -31.26
N MET A 160 3.59 41.45 -30.33
CA MET A 160 2.89 42.34 -29.38
C MET A 160 3.83 43.00 -28.37
N ASN A 161 4.93 42.34 -28.00
CA ASN A 161 5.91 42.87 -27.05
C ASN A 161 7.06 43.62 -27.72
N ALA A 162 6.95 43.95 -29.01
CA ALA A 162 7.97 44.70 -29.73
C ALA A 162 8.32 46.03 -29.01
N GLY A 163 9.62 46.31 -28.87
CA GLY A 163 10.12 47.49 -28.15
C GLY A 163 10.11 47.37 -26.61
N SER A 164 9.66 46.25 -26.05
CA SER A 164 9.77 45.96 -24.61
C SER A 164 10.98 45.06 -24.29
N ARG A 165 11.27 44.88 -23.01
CA ARG A 165 12.29 43.92 -22.53
C ARG A 165 12.01 42.47 -22.95
N ASN A 166 10.75 42.14 -23.26
CA ASN A 166 10.33 40.79 -23.65
C ASN A 166 10.21 40.63 -25.18
N ALA A 167 10.72 41.58 -25.98
CA ALA A 167 10.81 41.42 -27.42
C ALA A 167 11.86 40.37 -27.81
N GLN A 168 11.68 39.74 -28.99
CA GLN A 168 12.66 38.83 -29.61
C GLN A 168 13.09 37.65 -28.71
N THR A 169 12.16 37.11 -27.94
CA THR A 169 12.42 35.92 -27.12
C THR A 169 12.43 34.66 -27.98
N PHE A 170 13.25 33.67 -27.58
CA PHE A 170 13.33 32.37 -28.25
C PHE A 170 12.35 31.35 -27.70
N GLY A 171 11.68 31.66 -26.60
CA GLY A 171 10.76 30.77 -25.91
C GLY A 171 10.16 31.41 -24.68
N TYR A 172 9.17 30.74 -24.12
CA TYR A 172 8.45 31.18 -22.94
C TYR A 172 8.11 29.98 -22.04
N ASN A 173 7.81 30.25 -20.77
CA ASN A 173 7.39 29.21 -19.84
C ASN A 173 5.97 28.73 -20.17
N LEU A 174 5.70 27.42 -20.19
CA LEU A 174 4.37 26.86 -20.50
C LEU A 174 3.23 27.44 -19.63
N SER A 175 3.51 27.85 -18.39
CA SER A 175 2.53 28.52 -17.51
C SER A 175 1.98 29.81 -18.10
N SER A 176 2.67 30.44 -19.06
CA SER A 176 2.19 31.62 -19.78
C SER A 176 1.01 31.31 -20.71
N LEU A 177 0.81 30.06 -21.15
CA LEU A 177 -0.37 29.67 -21.95
C LEU A 177 -1.68 30.00 -21.22
N CYS A 178 -1.72 29.79 -19.90
CA CYS A 178 -2.88 30.11 -19.07
C CYS A 178 -3.19 31.61 -19.01
N LYS A 179 -2.25 32.48 -19.39
CA LYS A 179 -2.38 33.94 -19.36
C LYS A 179 -2.90 34.53 -20.67
N LEU A 180 -2.99 33.74 -21.75
CA LEU A 180 -3.51 34.21 -23.03
C LEU A 180 -4.97 34.67 -22.94
N LYS A 181 -5.73 34.12 -21.98
CA LYS A 181 -7.11 34.55 -21.70
C LYS A 181 -7.18 35.91 -20.99
N ASP A 182 -6.09 36.37 -20.39
CA ASP A 182 -6.05 37.60 -19.58
C ASP A 182 -5.71 38.83 -20.45
N THR A 183 -5.06 38.63 -21.59
CA THR A 183 -4.80 39.69 -22.57
C THR A 183 -6.03 39.89 -23.46
N LYS A 184 -6.55 41.11 -23.52
CA LYS A 184 -7.80 41.45 -24.21
C LYS A 184 -7.58 42.49 -25.31
N SER A 185 -8.48 42.46 -26.29
CA SER A 185 -8.61 43.50 -27.31
C SER A 185 -8.99 44.85 -26.69
N ALA A 186 -8.81 45.94 -27.45
CA ALA A 186 -9.14 47.29 -27.00
C ALA A 186 -10.62 47.46 -26.59
N ASP A 187 -11.52 46.71 -27.23
CA ASP A 187 -12.95 46.71 -26.93
C ASP A 187 -13.34 45.72 -25.80
N GLN A 188 -12.36 45.01 -25.22
CA GLN A 188 -12.52 44.05 -24.12
C GLN A 188 -13.41 42.83 -24.42
N LYS A 189 -13.80 42.61 -25.69
CA LYS A 189 -14.71 41.52 -26.09
C LYS A 189 -13.99 40.23 -26.42
N THR A 190 -12.78 40.32 -26.96
CA THR A 190 -12.00 39.16 -27.44
C THR A 190 -10.70 39.06 -26.65
N THR A 191 -10.28 37.85 -26.31
CA THR A 191 -8.98 37.62 -25.67
C THR A 191 -7.94 37.17 -26.70
N LEU A 192 -6.66 37.26 -26.36
CA LEU A 192 -5.59 36.74 -27.21
C LEU A 192 -5.75 35.23 -27.46
N LEU A 193 -6.33 34.49 -26.51
CA LEU A 193 -6.69 33.09 -26.72
C LEU A 193 -7.77 32.91 -27.78
N HIS A 194 -8.85 33.71 -27.76
CA HIS A 194 -9.90 33.64 -28.80
C HIS A 194 -9.32 33.96 -30.19
N PHE A 195 -8.50 35.02 -30.27
CA PHE A 195 -7.83 35.39 -31.52
C PHE A 195 -6.89 34.29 -32.02
N LEU A 196 -6.15 33.62 -31.12
CA LEU A 196 -5.30 32.48 -31.49
C LEU A 196 -6.11 31.32 -32.08
N VAL A 197 -7.28 31.01 -31.51
CA VAL A 197 -8.16 29.97 -32.02
C VAL A 197 -8.68 30.34 -33.41
N GLU A 198 -9.14 31.58 -33.62
CA GLU A 198 -9.60 32.08 -34.92
C GLU A 198 -8.51 31.97 -36.00
N VAL A 199 -7.28 32.38 -35.69
CA VAL A 199 -6.12 32.22 -36.60
C VAL A 199 -5.85 30.75 -36.92
N CYS A 200 -6.00 29.85 -35.95
CA CYS A 200 -5.84 28.41 -36.18
C CYS A 200 -6.98 27.86 -37.06
N GLU A 201 -8.23 28.26 -36.86
CA GLU A 201 -9.37 27.83 -37.67
C GLU A 201 -9.25 28.27 -39.14
N GLU A 202 -8.72 29.47 -39.38
CA GLU A 202 -8.56 30.02 -40.73
C GLU A 202 -7.33 29.47 -41.46
N SER A 203 -6.19 29.32 -40.76
CA SER A 203 -4.88 29.10 -41.40
C SER A 203 -4.12 27.87 -40.94
N TYR A 204 -4.47 27.26 -39.80
CA TYR A 204 -3.72 26.16 -39.17
C TYR A 204 -4.65 25.11 -38.53
N GLN A 205 -5.60 24.59 -39.31
CA GLN A 205 -6.66 23.69 -38.79
C GLN A 205 -6.10 22.40 -38.15
N ASP A 206 -4.94 21.94 -38.62
CA ASP A 206 -4.21 20.78 -38.10
C ASP A 206 -3.70 20.99 -36.65
N VAL A 207 -3.54 22.25 -36.23
CA VAL A 207 -3.11 22.60 -34.88
C VAL A 207 -4.22 22.35 -33.87
N LEU A 208 -5.49 22.56 -34.23
CA LEU A 208 -6.64 22.47 -33.31
C LEU A 208 -6.85 21.07 -32.71
N ASN A 209 -6.40 20.03 -33.42
CA ASN A 209 -6.56 18.64 -33.00
C ASN A 209 -5.54 18.20 -31.94
N PHE A 210 -4.64 19.08 -31.49
CA PHE A 210 -3.63 18.75 -30.47
C PHE A 210 -4.22 18.22 -29.16
N VAL A 211 -5.48 18.56 -28.86
CA VAL A 211 -6.17 18.06 -27.66
C VAL A 211 -6.37 16.54 -27.73
N GLU A 212 -6.52 15.98 -28.93
CA GLU A 212 -6.65 14.53 -29.15
C GLU A 212 -5.32 13.78 -28.94
N ASP A 213 -4.19 14.49 -29.06
CA ASP A 213 -2.87 13.93 -28.78
C ASP A 213 -2.66 13.62 -27.29
N PHE A 214 -3.46 14.22 -26.39
CA PHE A 214 -3.22 14.25 -24.94
C PHE A 214 -4.18 13.35 -24.15
N GLN A 215 -4.20 12.07 -24.49
CA GLN A 215 -5.12 11.09 -23.90
C GLN A 215 -4.89 10.88 -22.39
N HIS A 216 -3.64 11.00 -21.92
CA HIS A 216 -3.29 10.72 -20.53
C HIS A 216 -3.07 11.97 -19.68
N LEU A 217 -3.14 13.17 -20.28
CA LEU A 217 -2.80 14.42 -19.59
C LEU A 217 -3.72 14.71 -18.39
N ASP A 218 -5.03 14.51 -18.53
CA ASP A 218 -5.99 14.71 -17.42
C ASP A 218 -5.68 13.77 -16.24
N LYS A 219 -5.41 12.48 -16.52
CA LYS A 219 -5.04 11.50 -15.49
C LYS A 219 -3.72 11.89 -14.83
N ALA A 220 -2.70 12.23 -15.62
CA ALA A 220 -1.39 12.64 -15.12
C ALA A 220 -1.48 13.89 -14.23
N SER A 221 -2.36 14.84 -14.55
CA SER A 221 -2.55 16.07 -13.75
C SER A 221 -3.04 15.82 -12.33
N LYS A 222 -3.66 14.65 -12.07
CA LYS A 222 -4.21 14.26 -10.76
C LYS A 222 -3.23 13.43 -9.93
N VAL A 223 -2.11 12.99 -10.53
CA VAL A 223 -1.10 12.17 -9.85
C VAL A 223 -0.30 13.03 -8.87
N SER A 224 -0.22 12.59 -7.62
CA SER A 224 0.67 13.19 -6.62
C SER A 224 2.05 12.52 -6.67
N ALA A 225 3.04 13.23 -7.19
CA ALA A 225 4.43 12.75 -7.23
C ALA A 225 4.97 12.42 -5.83
N GLU A 226 4.61 13.21 -4.82
CA GLU A 226 5.02 12.98 -3.43
C GLU A 226 4.47 11.67 -2.87
N ASN A 227 3.17 11.40 -3.11
CA ASN A 227 2.54 10.15 -2.65
C ASN A 227 3.14 8.95 -3.40
N LEU A 228 3.39 9.10 -4.69
CA LEU A 228 3.99 8.06 -5.52
C LEU A 228 5.38 7.68 -5.02
N GLU A 229 6.23 8.68 -4.74
CA GLU A 229 7.56 8.48 -4.18
C GLU A 229 7.52 7.83 -2.79
N LYS A 230 6.60 8.28 -1.92
CA LYS A 230 6.39 7.68 -0.59
C LYS A 230 5.99 6.21 -0.68
N SER A 231 5.04 5.88 -1.53
CA SER A 231 4.55 4.50 -1.73
C SER A 231 5.63 3.59 -2.30
N LEU A 232 6.38 4.05 -3.30
CA LEU A 232 7.51 3.30 -3.87
C LEU A 232 8.62 3.05 -2.83
N LYS A 233 9.02 4.07 -2.07
CA LYS A 233 10.01 3.92 -0.99
C LYS A 233 9.53 2.99 0.11
N HIS A 234 8.23 3.01 0.43
CA HIS A 234 7.66 2.10 1.41
C HIS A 234 7.77 0.64 0.94
N MET A 235 7.31 0.36 -0.28
CA MET A 235 7.40 -0.97 -0.89
C MET A 235 8.86 -1.45 -1.01
N GLU A 236 9.78 -0.57 -1.40
CA GLU A 236 11.21 -0.88 -1.47
C GLU A 236 11.76 -1.33 -0.11
N ARG A 237 11.44 -0.59 0.97
CA ARG A 237 11.86 -0.96 2.33
C ARG A 237 11.27 -2.30 2.76
N GLN A 238 10.01 -2.57 2.43
CA GLN A 238 9.38 -3.86 2.74
C GLN A 238 10.09 -5.02 2.02
N LEU A 239 10.44 -4.84 0.74
CA LEU A 239 11.23 -5.82 -0.02
C LEU A 239 12.63 -6.04 0.57
N GLN A 240 13.34 -4.96 0.91
CA GLN A 240 14.67 -5.06 1.52
C GLN A 240 14.64 -5.75 2.88
N GLN A 241 13.63 -5.46 3.70
CA GLN A 241 13.44 -6.10 4.99
C GLN A 241 13.13 -7.60 4.81
N LEU A 242 12.25 -7.94 3.87
CA LEU A 242 11.94 -9.33 3.53
C LEU A 242 13.19 -10.09 3.05
N GLU A 243 14.01 -9.48 2.20
CA GLU A 243 15.27 -10.07 1.73
C GLU A 243 16.20 -10.42 2.90
N LYS A 244 16.41 -9.46 3.81
CA LYS A 244 17.23 -9.65 5.01
C LYS A 244 16.65 -10.71 5.95
N ASP A 245 15.33 -10.73 6.09
CA ASP A 245 14.67 -11.72 6.92
C ASP A 245 14.90 -13.12 6.31
N LEU A 246 14.67 -13.32 5.02
CA LEU A 246 14.88 -14.63 4.37
C LEU A 246 16.33 -15.15 4.50
N GLN A 247 17.34 -14.27 4.54
CA GLN A 247 18.73 -14.65 4.76
C GLN A 247 19.04 -15.10 6.20
N THR A 248 18.24 -14.65 7.17
CA THR A 248 18.45 -14.87 8.61
C THR A 248 17.43 -15.82 9.24
N PHE A 249 16.46 -16.30 8.47
CA PHE A 249 15.46 -17.23 8.97
C PHE A 249 16.11 -18.59 9.29
N PRO A 250 15.77 -19.20 10.43
CA PRO A 250 16.32 -20.49 10.81
C PRO A 250 15.86 -21.59 9.84
N ILE A 251 16.65 -22.66 9.78
CA ILE A 251 16.27 -23.86 9.01
C ILE A 251 14.95 -24.41 9.60
N PRO A 252 13.97 -24.74 8.74
CA PRO A 252 12.73 -25.39 9.16
C PRO A 252 12.97 -26.64 10.01
N GLU A 253 12.50 -26.63 11.25
CA GLU A 253 12.42 -27.84 12.10
C GLU A 253 11.04 -28.50 12.03
N ASP A 254 10.02 -27.71 11.66
CA ASP A 254 8.64 -28.17 11.48
C ASP A 254 8.38 -28.46 10.00
N LYS A 255 7.79 -29.62 9.70
CA LYS A 255 7.43 -30.04 8.32
C LYS A 255 6.43 -29.09 7.66
N HIS A 256 5.65 -28.35 8.45
CA HIS A 256 4.70 -27.36 7.98
C HIS A 256 5.35 -26.01 7.69
N ASP A 257 6.60 -25.78 8.10
CA ASP A 257 7.28 -24.51 7.85
C ASP A 257 7.76 -24.39 6.40
N LYS A 258 6.87 -23.85 5.55
CA LYS A 258 7.09 -23.61 4.12
C LYS A 258 7.44 -22.16 3.81
N PHE A 259 7.65 -21.32 4.82
CA PHE A 259 7.76 -19.87 4.65
C PHE A 259 8.91 -19.43 3.76
N VAL A 260 10.13 -19.90 4.03
CA VAL A 260 11.30 -19.51 3.23
C VAL A 260 11.09 -19.91 1.76
N ALA A 261 10.57 -21.11 1.51
CA ALA A 261 10.28 -21.59 0.16
C ALA A 261 9.22 -20.72 -0.55
N LYS A 262 8.07 -20.49 0.09
CA LYS A 262 6.95 -19.71 -0.45
C LYS A 262 7.33 -18.24 -0.72
N MET A 263 8.01 -17.60 0.23
CA MET A 263 8.46 -16.22 0.09
C MET A 263 9.55 -16.08 -0.96
N SER A 264 10.49 -17.03 -1.03
CA SER A 264 11.54 -17.02 -2.07
C SER A 264 10.98 -17.26 -3.47
N ILE A 265 9.93 -18.08 -3.63
CA ILE A 265 9.24 -18.24 -4.91
C ILE A 265 8.53 -16.93 -5.30
N SER A 266 7.80 -16.32 -4.36
CA SER A 266 7.01 -15.12 -4.62
C SER A 266 7.88 -13.90 -4.94
N PHE A 267 9.01 -13.73 -4.23
CA PHE A 267 9.82 -12.51 -4.30
C PHE A 267 11.24 -12.70 -4.84
N GLY A 268 11.66 -13.93 -5.14
CA GLY A 268 13.03 -14.24 -5.57
C GLY A 268 13.48 -13.50 -6.83
N VAL A 269 12.55 -13.16 -7.72
CA VAL A 269 12.82 -12.35 -8.91
C VAL A 269 13.26 -10.92 -8.58
N PHE A 270 12.82 -10.37 -7.45
CA PHE A 270 13.20 -9.02 -7.02
C PHE A 270 14.58 -9.00 -6.36
N PHE A 271 14.96 -10.07 -5.66
CA PHE A 271 16.26 -10.18 -5.00
C PHE A 271 17.41 -10.42 -5.99
N LYS A 272 17.18 -11.22 -7.05
CA LYS A 272 18.20 -11.52 -8.07
C LYS A 272 18.56 -10.33 -8.97
N LYS A 273 17.70 -9.32 -9.08
CA LYS A 273 17.98 -8.14 -9.94
C LYS A 273 19.07 -7.23 -9.39
N LYS A 274 19.42 -7.31 -8.10
CA LYS A 274 20.50 -6.51 -7.49
C LYS A 274 21.91 -7.00 -7.83
N THR A 275 22.10 -8.28 -8.16
CA THR A 275 23.44 -8.83 -8.44
C THR A 275 23.98 -8.52 -9.83
N ASN A 276 23.15 -8.04 -10.76
CA ASN A 276 23.57 -7.68 -12.13
C ASN A 276 23.79 -6.18 -12.36
N GLN A 277 23.91 -5.37 -11.29
CA GLN A 277 24.21 -3.93 -11.38
C GLN A 277 25.49 -3.51 -10.64
N LYS A 278 26.45 -4.42 -10.47
CA LYS A 278 27.81 -4.09 -10.03
C LYS A 278 28.82 -4.32 -11.14
#